data_AF-A0A382RP95-F1
#
_entry.id   AF-A0A382RP95-F1
#
_cell.length_a   1.000
_cell.length_b   1.000
_cell.length_c   1.000
_cell.angle_alpha   90.00
_cell.angle_beta   90.00
_cell.angle_gamma   90.00
#
_symmetry.space_group_name_H-M   'P 1'
#
loop_
_entity.id
_entity.type
_entity.pdbx_description
1 polymer ?
#
loop_
_entity_poly.entity_id
_entity_poly.type
_entity_poly.pdbx_seq_one_letter_code
_entity_poly.pdbx_strand_id
1 'polypeptide(L)'
;MTINRFITAVLKVVWISVLAIFISGAGLFSSKSEELATDKSIKNTKPWANIDGFRSAKFGMRMDEVKKAIARDFSITDRKIDAISHPTEQTQSLGISIDQLLPNSGKSRVVYVFGYKSKRLIQVNILTGHPVDTDVTPQQVVDSGNLLGNHFFKKRYQEDGLVAHARLSDGSVLIFRGKDQKGRMALLRLSNPQPNAKKGDDLKISLTLSYIEKPEKPDAF
;
A
#
# COMPACT_ATOMS: atom_id res chain seq x y z
N MET A 1 44.56 26.84 -23.30
CA MET A 1 43.22 26.78 -23.94
C MET A 1 42.53 25.52 -23.44
N THR A 2 41.80 25.70 -22.35
CA THR A 2 41.10 24.68 -21.57
C THR A 2 39.75 24.44 -22.21
N ILE A 3 39.28 23.20 -22.36
CA ILE A 3 37.85 22.85 -22.33
C ILE A 3 37.70 21.38 -21.92
N ASN A 4 36.90 21.21 -20.87
CA ASN A 4 36.56 20.00 -20.14
C ASN A 4 35.81 18.96 -20.99
N ARG A 5 36.12 17.67 -20.78
CA ARG A 5 35.22 16.55 -21.10
C ARG A 5 34.83 15.84 -19.80
N PHE A 6 34.04 16.52 -18.99
CA PHE A 6 33.12 15.89 -18.05
C PHE A 6 31.71 16.00 -18.65
N ILE A 7 30.82 15.11 -18.22
CA ILE A 7 29.41 14.95 -18.64
C ILE A 7 29.21 13.80 -19.64
N THR A 8 29.20 12.58 -19.10
CA THR A 8 28.32 11.52 -19.59
C THR A 8 27.80 10.75 -18.38
N ALA A 9 26.97 11.44 -17.59
CA ALA A 9 26.35 10.87 -16.41
C ALA A 9 24.96 11.49 -16.22
N VAL A 10 24.02 11.26 -17.14
CA VAL A 10 22.59 11.45 -16.84
C VAL A 10 21.77 10.44 -17.63
N LEU A 11 20.81 9.83 -16.93
CA LEU A 11 19.55 9.24 -17.41
C LEU A 11 19.35 7.72 -17.19
N LYS A 12 19.53 7.29 -15.93
CA LYS A 12 18.78 6.15 -15.35
C LYS A 12 18.33 6.47 -13.91
N VAL A 13 17.66 7.61 -13.71
CA VAL A 13 17.10 7.99 -12.40
C VAL A 13 15.69 8.56 -12.58
N VAL A 14 14.75 7.73 -13.03
CA VAL A 14 13.31 8.05 -12.98
C VAL A 14 12.49 6.77 -12.81
N TRP A 15 12.75 5.93 -11.80
CA TRP A 15 11.85 4.79 -11.48
C TRP A 15 11.78 4.43 -9.99
N ILE A 16 12.30 5.26 -9.08
CA ILE A 16 12.30 4.96 -7.64
C ILE A 16 11.89 6.19 -6.83
N SER A 17 10.62 6.57 -6.97
CA SER A 17 9.97 7.49 -6.04
C SER A 17 8.56 6.99 -5.73
N VAL A 18 8.43 5.72 -5.33
CA VAL A 18 7.27 5.32 -4.53
C VAL A 18 7.56 5.88 -3.14
N LEU A 19 7.14 7.13 -2.95
CA LEU A 19 7.13 7.79 -1.65
C LEU A 19 6.34 6.87 -0.71
N ALA A 20 7.05 6.25 0.23
CA ALA A 20 6.43 5.57 1.36
C ALA A 20 5.86 6.67 2.25
N ILE A 21 4.71 7.23 1.86
CA ILE A 21 3.98 8.15 2.71
C ILE A 21 3.55 7.33 3.92
N PHE A 22 4.34 7.38 4.99
CA PHE A 22 3.87 7.09 6.34
C PHE A 22 2.78 8.13 6.60
N ILE A 23 1.52 7.79 6.30
CA ILE A 23 0.39 8.57 6.77
C ILE A 23 0.36 8.32 8.29
N SER A 24 1.15 9.09 9.03
CA SER A 24 0.99 9.28 10.48
C SER A 24 -0.32 10.04 10.70
N GLY A 25 -1.44 9.36 10.44
CA GLY A 25 -2.79 9.88 10.52
C GLY A 25 -3.28 9.97 11.96
N ALA A 26 -2.49 10.58 12.83
CA ALA A 26 -2.89 10.88 14.21
C ALA A 26 -3.42 12.32 14.38
N GLY A 27 -3.45 13.15 13.33
CA GLY A 27 -3.59 14.60 13.51
C GLY A 27 -4.81 15.34 12.97
N LEU A 28 -5.57 14.86 11.97
CA LEU A 28 -6.47 15.76 11.22
C LEU A 28 -7.90 15.25 10.94
N PHE A 29 -8.41 14.27 11.67
CA PHE A 29 -9.83 13.91 11.57
C PHE A 29 -10.46 13.77 12.96
N SER A 30 -10.67 14.92 13.62
CA SER A 30 -11.70 15.03 14.66
C SER A 30 -13.03 15.38 13.98
N SER A 31 -13.57 14.49 13.14
CA SER A 31 -14.99 14.56 12.82
C SER A 31 -15.73 14.00 14.02
N LYS A 32 -16.41 14.87 14.75
CA LYS A 32 -17.43 14.49 15.73
C LYS A 32 -18.35 13.50 15.00
N SER A 33 -18.26 12.22 15.37
CA SER A 33 -19.08 11.18 14.77
C SER A 33 -20.53 11.55 15.06
N GLU A 34 -21.27 12.00 14.04
CA GLU A 34 -22.70 11.78 14.08
C GLU A 34 -22.87 10.27 14.19
N GLU A 35 -23.56 9.85 15.24
CA GLU A 35 -23.85 8.45 15.55
C GLU A 35 -24.58 7.86 14.34
N LEU A 36 -23.84 7.20 13.44
CA LEU A 36 -24.43 6.26 12.51
C LEU A 36 -25.27 5.34 13.37
N ALA A 37 -26.56 5.21 13.05
CA ALA A 37 -27.51 4.37 13.76
C ALA A 37 -27.09 2.90 13.68
N THR A 38 -26.09 2.51 14.47
CA THR A 38 -25.81 1.13 14.81
C THR A 38 -26.70 0.82 15.99
N ASP A 39 -27.80 0.15 15.70
CA ASP A 39 -28.60 -0.55 16.69
C ASP A 39 -27.64 -1.36 17.59
N LYS A 40 -27.47 -0.89 18.84
CA LYS A 40 -26.57 -1.47 19.85
C LYS A 40 -26.96 -2.91 20.22
N SER A 41 -28.08 -3.43 19.70
CA SER A 41 -28.55 -4.80 19.91
C SER A 41 -28.05 -5.83 18.87
N ILE A 42 -27.52 -5.41 17.72
CA ILE A 42 -26.99 -6.36 16.73
C ILE A 42 -25.54 -6.72 17.09
N LYS A 43 -25.36 -7.85 17.77
CA LYS A 43 -24.02 -8.46 17.93
C LYS A 43 -23.41 -8.63 16.54
N ASN A 44 -22.36 -7.88 16.22
CA ASN A 44 -21.62 -8.05 14.97
C ASN A 44 -21.00 -9.45 14.92
N THR A 45 -21.65 -10.37 14.21
CA THR A 45 -21.29 -11.80 14.10
C THR A 45 -20.15 -12.06 13.11
N LYS A 46 -19.67 -11.04 12.39
CA LYS A 46 -18.57 -11.21 11.44
C LYS A 46 -17.30 -11.65 12.17
N PRO A 47 -16.52 -12.58 11.59
CA PRO A 47 -15.24 -12.95 12.16
C PRO A 47 -14.28 -11.76 12.13
N TRP A 48 -13.43 -11.66 13.15
CA TRP A 48 -12.35 -10.67 13.18
C TRP A 48 -11.47 -10.79 11.93
N ALA A 49 -11.06 -9.63 11.41
CA ALA A 49 -9.96 -9.59 10.47
C ALA A 49 -8.67 -10.06 11.16
N ASN A 50 -7.78 -10.70 10.40
CA ASN A 50 -6.42 -10.99 10.83
C ASN A 50 -5.48 -10.31 9.84
N ILE A 51 -4.85 -9.21 10.26
CA ILE A 51 -3.88 -8.48 9.45
C ILE A 51 -2.51 -8.83 10.00
N ASP A 52 -1.82 -9.79 9.39
CA ASP A 52 -0.54 -10.29 9.91
C ASP A 52 0.61 -10.18 8.93
N GLY A 53 0.38 -9.54 7.78
CA GLY A 53 1.33 -9.38 6.68
C GLY A 53 0.64 -9.64 5.36
N PHE A 54 1.34 -10.28 4.42
CA PHE A 54 0.82 -10.60 3.10
C PHE A 54 1.20 -12.02 2.68
N ARG A 55 0.19 -12.87 2.45
CA ARG A 55 0.35 -14.30 2.16
C ARG A 55 1.26 -14.98 3.19
N SER A 56 2.36 -15.61 2.76
CA SER A 56 3.31 -16.28 3.66
C SER A 56 4.24 -15.32 4.40
N ALA A 57 4.42 -14.08 3.92
CA ALA A 57 5.27 -13.09 4.57
C ALA A 57 4.51 -12.40 5.71
N LYS A 58 4.98 -12.58 6.95
CA LYS A 58 4.32 -12.05 8.17
C LYS A 58 5.12 -10.94 8.83
N PHE A 59 4.44 -10.02 9.50
CA PHE A 59 5.09 -9.00 10.32
C PHE A 59 6.03 -9.66 11.35
N GLY A 60 7.17 -9.03 11.58
CA GLY A 60 8.23 -9.58 12.42
C GLY A 60 9.25 -10.47 11.69
N MET A 61 8.99 -10.91 10.45
CA MET A 61 9.96 -11.67 9.66
C MET A 61 11.19 -10.84 9.27
N ARG A 62 12.36 -11.47 9.22
CA ARG A 62 13.60 -10.92 8.66
C ARG A 62 13.57 -10.92 7.14
N MET A 63 14.46 -10.15 6.54
CA MET A 63 14.55 -10.03 5.08
C MET A 63 14.76 -11.38 4.37
N ASP A 64 15.59 -12.28 4.91
CA ASP A 64 15.81 -13.61 4.32
C ASP A 64 14.57 -14.52 4.43
N GLU A 65 13.81 -14.41 5.53
CA GLU A 65 12.55 -15.11 5.71
C GLU A 65 11.48 -14.61 4.71
N VAL A 66 11.42 -13.30 4.49
CA VAL A 66 10.53 -12.70 3.49
C VAL A 66 10.92 -13.13 2.07
N LYS A 67 12.21 -13.19 1.73
CA LYS A 67 12.66 -13.73 0.42
C LYS A 67 12.21 -15.17 0.21
N LYS A 68 12.33 -16.02 1.23
CA LYS A 68 11.82 -17.42 1.19
C LYS A 68 10.30 -17.45 0.99
N ALA A 69 9.56 -16.57 1.66
CA ALA A 69 8.11 -16.45 1.47
C ALA A 69 7.75 -16.00 0.04
N ILE A 70 8.46 -15.02 -0.53
CA ILE A 70 8.29 -14.57 -1.91
C ILE A 70 8.52 -15.72 -2.89
N ALA A 71 9.60 -16.49 -2.72
CA ALA A 71 9.91 -17.63 -3.56
C ALA A 71 8.79 -18.70 -3.50
N ARG A 72 8.26 -18.99 -2.30
CA ARG A 72 7.15 -19.92 -2.11
C ARG A 72 5.85 -19.44 -2.76
N ASP A 73 5.51 -18.18 -2.55
CA ASP A 73 4.19 -17.65 -2.93
C ASP A 73 4.11 -17.34 -4.43
N PHE A 74 5.23 -16.95 -5.05
CA PHE A 74 5.25 -16.41 -6.43
C PHE A 74 6.26 -17.08 -7.35
N SER A 75 7.06 -18.04 -6.89
CA SER A 75 8.15 -18.64 -7.67
C SER A 75 9.15 -17.59 -8.21
N ILE A 76 9.31 -16.47 -7.50
CA ILE A 76 10.24 -15.40 -7.84
C ILE A 76 11.58 -15.65 -7.15
N THR A 77 12.66 -15.62 -7.93
CA THR A 77 14.03 -15.82 -7.45
C THR A 77 14.66 -14.50 -6.99
N ASP A 78 15.63 -14.57 -6.08
CA ASP A 78 16.33 -13.41 -5.49
C ASP A 78 16.77 -12.34 -6.51
N ARG A 79 17.23 -12.76 -7.70
CA ARG A 79 17.67 -11.86 -8.78
C ARG A 79 16.57 -10.94 -9.34
N LYS A 80 15.30 -11.28 -9.11
CA LYS A 80 14.12 -10.49 -9.52
C LYS A 80 13.49 -9.73 -8.35
N ILE A 81 14.15 -9.75 -7.19
CA ILE A 81 13.72 -9.01 -6.00
C ILE A 81 14.62 -7.79 -5.87
N ASP A 82 14.02 -6.61 -6.01
CA ASP A 82 14.76 -5.37 -5.88
C ASP A 82 14.92 -5.02 -4.40
N ALA A 83 16.14 -4.69 -3.98
CA ALA A 83 16.40 -4.10 -2.67
C ALA A 83 16.42 -2.58 -2.79
N ILE A 84 15.65 -1.90 -1.94
CA ILE A 84 15.51 -0.44 -1.95
C ILE A 84 15.89 0.08 -0.57
N SER A 85 16.67 1.15 -0.51
CA SER A 85 16.96 1.86 0.73
C SER A 85 16.21 3.20 0.75
N HIS A 86 15.61 3.50 1.89
CA HIS A 86 14.89 4.75 2.13
C HIS A 86 15.68 5.53 3.17
N PRO A 87 16.63 6.41 2.76
CA PRO A 87 17.59 7.01 3.68
C PRO A 87 16.95 7.97 4.68
N THR A 88 15.87 8.66 4.30
CA THR A 88 15.15 9.59 5.20
C THR A 88 14.48 8.83 6.33
N GLU A 89 13.73 7.78 6.01
CA GLU A 89 13.01 6.92 6.96
C GLU A 89 13.92 5.88 7.64
N GLN A 90 15.16 5.75 7.16
CA GLN A 90 16.16 4.74 7.56
C GLN A 90 15.67 3.29 7.46
N THR A 91 14.72 3.04 6.55
CA THR A 91 14.16 1.70 6.30
C THR A 91 14.80 1.06 5.07
N GLN A 92 14.61 -0.26 4.95
CA GLN A 92 14.93 -1.02 3.75
C GLN A 92 13.67 -1.67 3.24
N SER A 93 13.61 -1.94 1.94
CA SER A 93 12.47 -2.61 1.33
C SER A 93 12.90 -3.67 0.33
N LEU A 94 12.06 -4.70 0.17
CA LEU A 94 12.12 -5.61 -0.97
C LEU A 94 10.93 -5.35 -1.89
N GLY A 95 11.19 -5.19 -3.18
CA GLY A 95 10.17 -4.97 -4.19
C GLY A 95 10.12 -6.10 -5.20
N ILE A 96 8.91 -6.56 -5.52
CA ILE A 96 8.67 -7.55 -6.58
C ILE A 96 7.53 -7.08 -7.49
N SER A 97 7.63 -7.43 -8.77
CA SER A 97 6.56 -7.23 -9.75
C SER A 97 5.87 -8.55 -10.02
N ILE A 98 4.54 -8.55 -10.01
CA ILE A 98 3.70 -9.73 -10.17
C ILE A 98 2.66 -9.41 -11.23
N ASP A 99 2.57 -10.26 -12.24
CA ASP A 99 1.51 -10.18 -13.24
C ASP A 99 0.21 -10.73 -12.63
N GLN A 100 -0.90 -10.00 -12.78
CA GLN A 100 -2.24 -10.42 -12.38
C GLN A 100 -2.33 -10.90 -10.91
N LEU A 101 -1.87 -10.07 -9.97
CA LEU A 101 -1.97 -10.37 -8.55
C LEU A 101 -3.42 -10.54 -8.09
N LEU A 102 -4.33 -9.80 -8.70
CA LEU A 102 -5.78 -9.94 -8.59
C LEU A 102 -6.37 -10.26 -9.98
N PRO A 103 -7.58 -10.85 -10.04
CA PRO A 103 -8.24 -11.10 -11.31
C PRO A 103 -8.34 -9.82 -12.16
N ASN A 104 -7.85 -9.88 -13.39
CA ASN A 104 -7.89 -8.78 -14.38
C ASN A 104 -7.23 -7.46 -13.95
N SER A 105 -6.34 -7.47 -12.95
CA SER A 105 -5.77 -6.24 -12.39
C SER A 105 -4.57 -5.66 -13.13
N GLY A 106 -4.08 -6.33 -14.18
CA GLY A 106 -2.78 -6.02 -14.78
C GLY A 106 -1.62 -6.33 -13.83
N LYS A 107 -0.48 -5.68 -14.04
CA LYS A 107 0.72 -5.83 -13.21
C LYS A 107 0.58 -5.07 -11.89
N SER A 108 1.09 -5.69 -10.83
CA SER A 108 1.16 -5.11 -9.50
C SER A 108 2.61 -5.11 -9.00
N ARG A 109 2.92 -4.12 -8.17
CA ARG A 109 4.18 -4.02 -7.44
C ARG A 109 3.90 -4.26 -5.96
N VAL A 110 4.54 -5.26 -5.38
CA VAL A 110 4.50 -5.53 -3.94
C VAL A 110 5.81 -5.07 -3.32
N VAL A 111 5.73 -4.27 -2.26
CA VAL A 111 6.87 -3.70 -1.54
C VAL A 111 6.77 -4.07 -0.07
N TYR A 112 7.72 -4.86 0.41
CA TYR A 112 7.87 -5.27 1.80
C TYR A 112 8.84 -4.33 2.50
N VAL A 113 8.38 -3.60 3.51
CA VAL A 113 9.16 -2.57 4.21
C VAL A 113 9.64 -3.07 5.57
N PHE A 114 10.94 -2.94 5.82
CA PHE A 114 11.63 -3.38 7.03
C PHE A 114 11.96 -2.21 7.93
N GLY A 115 11.61 -2.33 9.20
CA GLY A 115 11.78 -1.26 10.19
C GLY A 115 13.23 -0.88 10.44
N TYR A 116 13.45 0.38 10.80
CA TYR A 116 14.76 0.95 11.05
C TYR A 116 15.49 0.24 12.20
N LYS A 117 14.89 0.16 13.39
CA LYS A 117 15.54 -0.42 14.58
C LYS A 117 15.43 -1.94 14.59
N SER A 118 14.25 -2.47 14.29
CA SER A 118 13.95 -3.91 14.39
C SER A 118 14.56 -4.73 13.26
N LYS A 119 14.77 -4.13 12.08
CA LYS A 119 15.11 -4.82 10.83
C LYS A 119 14.12 -5.95 10.48
N ARG A 120 12.87 -5.83 10.94
CA ARG A 120 11.79 -6.78 10.69
C ARG A 120 10.76 -6.19 9.74
N LEU A 121 10.01 -7.05 9.05
CA LEU A 121 8.88 -6.66 8.23
C LEU A 121 7.84 -5.95 9.10
N ILE A 122 7.56 -4.69 8.80
CA ILE A 122 6.58 -3.85 9.53
C ILE A 122 5.42 -3.41 8.65
N GLN A 123 5.58 -3.45 7.32
CA GLN A 123 4.58 -2.97 6.38
C GLN A 123 4.71 -3.66 5.03
N VAL A 124 3.59 -3.85 4.35
CA VAL A 124 3.53 -4.32 2.97
C VAL A 124 2.64 -3.37 2.16
N ASN A 125 3.18 -2.82 1.08
CA ASN A 125 2.45 -1.97 0.15
C ASN A 125 2.27 -2.72 -1.17
N ILE A 126 1.06 -2.66 -1.72
CA ILE A 126 0.71 -3.25 -3.01
C ILE A 126 0.18 -2.13 -3.87
N LEU A 127 0.85 -1.86 -4.98
CA LEU A 127 0.48 -0.86 -5.96
C LEU A 127 0.02 -1.55 -7.25
N THR A 128 -1.17 -1.20 -7.70
CA THR A 128 -1.78 -1.69 -8.95
C THR A 128 -2.24 -0.48 -9.75
N GLY A 129 -2.16 -0.55 -11.08
CA GLY A 129 -2.46 0.60 -11.92
C GLY A 129 -1.21 1.39 -12.29
N HIS A 130 -1.40 2.64 -12.69
CA HIS A 130 -0.30 3.50 -13.08
C HIS A 130 0.57 3.88 -11.86
N PRO A 131 1.91 4.02 -12.00
CA PRO A 131 2.71 3.78 -13.20
C PRO A 131 3.22 2.33 -13.33
N VAL A 132 2.78 1.40 -12.49
CA VAL A 132 3.26 0.01 -12.49
C VAL A 132 2.88 -0.72 -13.77
N ASP A 133 1.66 -0.47 -14.24
CA ASP A 133 1.14 -0.96 -15.51
C ASP A 133 0.52 0.23 -16.26
N THR A 134 1.01 0.51 -17.46
CA THR A 134 0.50 1.57 -18.33
C THR A 134 -0.61 1.10 -19.26
N ASP A 135 -0.77 -0.22 -19.41
CA ASP A 135 -1.70 -0.82 -20.36
C ASP A 135 -3.04 -1.16 -19.67
N VAL A 136 -3.08 -1.09 -18.34
CA VAL A 136 -4.30 -1.31 -17.55
C VAL A 136 -5.27 -0.16 -17.67
N THR A 137 -6.54 -0.49 -17.89
CA THR A 137 -7.61 0.51 -17.97
C THR A 137 -7.98 1.04 -16.57
N PRO A 138 -8.51 2.27 -16.47
CA PRO A 138 -9.03 2.80 -15.21
C PRO A 138 -10.10 1.91 -14.58
N GLN A 139 -11.00 1.35 -15.40
CA GLN A 139 -12.07 0.49 -14.90
C GLN A 139 -11.52 -0.77 -14.21
N GLN A 140 -10.50 -1.42 -14.77
CA GLN A 140 -9.86 -2.59 -14.15
C GLN A 140 -9.28 -2.28 -12.76
N VAL A 141 -8.72 -1.07 -12.59
CA VAL A 141 -8.18 -0.62 -11.30
C VAL A 141 -9.32 -0.33 -10.31
N VAL A 142 -10.43 0.27 -10.75
CA VAL A 142 -11.64 0.46 -9.93
C VAL A 142 -12.23 -0.88 -9.51
N ASP A 143 -12.36 -1.83 -10.44
CA ASP A 143 -12.90 -3.17 -10.18
C ASP A 143 -12.05 -3.93 -9.15
N SER A 144 -10.72 -3.80 -9.24
CA SER A 144 -9.79 -4.33 -8.24
C SER A 144 -10.03 -3.71 -6.86
N GLY A 145 -10.27 -2.39 -6.81
CA GLY A 145 -10.62 -1.66 -5.60
C GLY A 145 -11.93 -2.16 -4.98
N ASN A 146 -12.97 -2.33 -5.80
CA ASN A 146 -14.27 -2.86 -5.36
C ASN A 146 -14.16 -4.29 -4.84
N LEU A 147 -13.40 -5.15 -5.54
CA LEU A 147 -13.15 -6.53 -5.12
C LEU A 147 -12.50 -6.59 -3.73
N LEU A 148 -11.45 -5.78 -3.52
CA LEU A 148 -10.75 -5.72 -2.24
C LEU A 148 -11.60 -5.07 -1.13
N GLY A 149 -12.30 -3.99 -1.43
CA GLY A 149 -13.23 -3.35 -0.49
C GLY A 149 -14.29 -4.34 -0.01
N ASN A 150 -14.94 -5.04 -0.94
CA ASN A 150 -15.93 -6.08 -0.63
C ASN A 150 -15.34 -7.24 0.19
N HIS A 151 -14.07 -7.60 -0.04
CA HIS A 151 -13.38 -8.58 0.78
C HIS A 151 -13.23 -8.08 2.23
N PHE A 152 -12.78 -6.83 2.43
CA PHE A 152 -12.61 -6.27 3.75
C PHE A 152 -13.94 -6.11 4.49
N PHE A 153 -15.01 -5.62 3.84
CA PHE A 153 -16.32 -5.43 4.50
C PHE A 153 -16.98 -6.72 5.02
N LYS A 154 -16.48 -7.92 4.65
CA LYS A 154 -16.93 -9.21 5.18
C LYS A 154 -16.34 -9.56 6.55
N LYS A 155 -15.42 -8.76 7.08
CA LYS A 155 -14.76 -8.97 8.38
C LYS A 155 -15.15 -7.91 9.41
N ARG A 156 -14.84 -8.20 10.68
CA ARG A 156 -14.96 -7.24 11.79
C ARG A 156 -13.61 -6.56 12.07
N TYR A 157 -13.67 -5.27 12.34
CA TYR A 157 -12.55 -4.38 12.67
C TYR A 157 -12.89 -3.59 13.94
N GLN A 158 -11.88 -2.94 14.52
CA GLN A 158 -12.11 -1.96 15.58
C GLN A 158 -12.97 -0.81 15.03
N GLU A 159 -13.94 -0.35 15.82
CA GLU A 159 -14.85 0.75 15.42
C GLU A 159 -14.07 2.05 15.25
N ASP A 160 -13.16 2.33 16.20
CA ASP A 160 -12.21 3.42 16.07
C ASP A 160 -11.22 3.15 14.93
N GLY A 161 -11.27 4.03 13.92
CA GLY A 161 -10.42 3.97 12.73
C GLY A 161 -11.03 3.24 11.52
N LEU A 162 -12.27 2.77 11.59
CA LEU A 162 -13.00 2.28 10.42
C LEU A 162 -13.48 3.45 9.55
N VAL A 163 -12.99 3.54 8.31
CA VAL A 163 -13.44 4.53 7.33
C VAL A 163 -13.70 3.84 6.00
N ALA A 164 -14.80 4.19 5.35
CA ALA A 164 -15.20 3.64 4.06
C ALA A 164 -15.64 4.75 3.10
N HIS A 165 -15.18 4.68 1.85
CA HIS A 165 -15.56 5.58 0.75
C HIS A 165 -15.41 7.08 1.04
N ALA A 166 -14.39 7.48 1.81
CA ALA A 166 -14.14 8.89 2.10
C ALA A 166 -13.31 9.53 0.98
N ARG A 167 -13.69 10.71 0.52
CA ARG A 167 -12.85 11.53 -0.37
C ARG A 167 -11.83 12.30 0.47
N LEU A 168 -10.57 12.24 0.07
CA LEU A 168 -9.46 12.94 0.73
C LEU A 168 -9.22 14.30 0.07
N SER A 169 -8.50 15.18 0.77
CA SER A 169 -8.17 16.53 0.30
C SER A 169 -7.30 16.54 -0.97
N ASP A 170 -6.51 15.50 -1.18
CA ASP A 170 -5.72 15.29 -2.40
C ASP A 170 -6.57 14.78 -3.59
N GLY A 171 -7.89 14.71 -3.43
CA GLY A 171 -8.83 14.24 -4.45
C GLY A 171 -8.91 12.72 -4.57
N SER A 172 -8.08 11.96 -3.84
CA SER A 172 -8.15 10.50 -3.81
C SER A 172 -9.35 10.00 -3.01
N VAL A 173 -9.68 8.72 -3.20
CA VAL A 173 -10.77 8.04 -2.51
C VAL A 173 -10.17 6.98 -1.59
N LEU A 174 -10.39 7.15 -0.29
CA LEU A 174 -10.16 6.12 0.71
C LEU A 174 -11.30 5.12 0.66
N ILE A 175 -11.09 4.00 -0.04
CA ILE A 175 -12.10 2.94 -0.17
C ILE A 175 -12.30 2.26 1.19
N PHE A 176 -11.21 1.94 1.89
CA PHE A 176 -11.26 1.24 3.16
C PHE A 176 -10.08 1.61 4.07
N ARG A 177 -10.35 1.79 5.36
CA ARG A 177 -9.37 1.79 6.45
C ARG A 177 -9.95 0.99 7.59
N GLY A 178 -9.20 0.06 8.17
CA GLY A 178 -9.65 -0.68 9.34
C GLY A 178 -8.50 -1.32 10.11
N LYS A 179 -8.66 -1.42 11.42
CA LYS A 179 -7.71 -2.08 12.34
C LYS A 179 -8.25 -3.43 12.79
N ASP A 180 -7.40 -4.46 12.78
CA ASP A 180 -7.75 -5.75 13.37
C ASP A 180 -7.74 -5.69 14.91
N GLN A 181 -8.03 -6.81 15.57
CA GLN A 181 -8.06 -6.89 17.04
C GLN A 181 -6.72 -6.50 17.69
N LYS A 182 -5.59 -6.62 16.97
CA LYS A 182 -4.24 -6.30 17.45
C LYS A 182 -3.84 -4.85 17.13
N GLY A 183 -4.73 -4.04 16.55
CA GLY A 183 -4.47 -2.66 16.14
C GLY A 183 -3.68 -2.53 14.82
N ARG A 184 -3.48 -3.62 14.09
CA ARG A 184 -2.78 -3.63 12.80
C ARG A 184 -3.73 -3.18 11.71
N MET A 185 -3.25 -2.39 10.75
CA MET A 185 -4.12 -1.67 9.82
C MET A 185 -4.06 -2.22 8.40
N ALA A 186 -5.22 -2.28 7.77
CA ALA A 186 -5.36 -2.37 6.32
C ALA A 186 -5.89 -1.03 5.80
N LEU A 187 -5.27 -0.50 4.75
CA LEU A 187 -5.61 0.76 4.12
C LEU A 187 -5.69 0.56 2.60
N LEU A 188 -6.84 0.86 2.00
CA LEU A 188 -7.08 0.75 0.57
C LEU A 188 -7.48 2.11 0.01
N ARG A 189 -6.64 2.66 -0.86
CA ARG A 189 -6.81 3.99 -1.45
C ARG A 189 -6.75 3.91 -2.97
N LEU A 190 -7.72 4.53 -3.63
CA LEU A 190 -7.72 4.79 -5.05
C LEU A 190 -7.31 6.25 -5.28
N SER A 191 -6.25 6.48 -6.04
CA SER A 191 -5.74 7.82 -6.32
C SER A 191 -5.60 8.05 -7.82
N ASN A 192 -5.77 9.31 -8.23
CA ASN A 192 -5.32 9.79 -9.52
C ASN A 192 -3.91 10.41 -9.33
N PRO A 193 -2.82 9.75 -9.77
CA PRO A 193 -1.47 10.33 -9.76
C PRO A 193 -1.33 11.66 -10.52
N GLN A 194 -2.33 12.10 -11.29
CA GLN A 194 -2.32 13.36 -12.02
C GLN A 194 -3.31 14.37 -11.40
N PRO A 195 -2.91 15.16 -10.39
CA PRO A 195 -3.81 16.13 -9.74
C PRO A 195 -4.24 17.28 -10.67
N ASN A 196 -3.49 17.52 -11.75
CA ASN A 196 -3.70 18.62 -12.70
C ASN A 196 -4.09 18.15 -14.12
N ALA A 197 -4.64 16.94 -14.26
CA ALA A 197 -5.06 16.42 -15.56
C ALA A 197 -6.09 17.36 -16.21
N LYS A 198 -5.89 17.69 -17.49
CA LYS A 198 -6.80 18.53 -18.27
C LYS A 198 -7.96 17.68 -18.81
N LYS A 199 -9.06 18.35 -19.15
CA LYS A 199 -10.19 17.70 -19.83
C LYS A 199 -9.71 17.13 -21.17
N GLY A 200 -9.72 15.81 -21.31
CA GLY A 200 -9.22 15.09 -22.49
C GLY A 200 -7.93 14.30 -22.25
N ASP A 201 -7.27 14.47 -21.11
CA ASP A 201 -6.15 13.60 -20.73
C ASP A 201 -6.66 12.21 -20.37
N ASP A 202 -5.93 11.17 -20.79
CA ASP A 202 -6.21 9.79 -20.37
C ASP A 202 -6.13 9.69 -18.85
N LEU A 203 -7.22 9.24 -18.23
CA LEU A 203 -7.30 9.08 -16.78
C LEU A 203 -6.31 8.00 -16.34
N LYS A 204 -5.29 8.38 -15.56
CA LYS A 204 -4.34 7.43 -14.97
C LYS A 204 -4.68 7.27 -13.51
N ILE A 205 -5.20 6.10 -13.12
CA ILE A 205 -5.49 5.80 -11.71
C ILE A 205 -4.62 4.68 -11.18
N SER A 206 -4.45 4.71 -9.86
CA SER A 206 -3.64 3.77 -9.10
C SER A 206 -4.39 3.33 -7.86
N LEU A 207 -4.35 2.04 -7.55
CA LEU A 207 -4.86 1.46 -6.32
C LEU A 207 -3.68 1.10 -5.43
N THR A 208 -3.68 1.62 -4.21
CA THR A 208 -2.69 1.27 -3.17
C THR A 208 -3.39 0.54 -2.03
N LEU A 209 -2.92 -0.67 -1.74
CA LEU A 209 -3.27 -1.43 -0.55
C LEU A 209 -2.06 -1.50 0.39
N SER A 210 -2.21 -1.04 1.62
CA SER A 210 -1.17 -1.09 2.65
C SER A 210 -1.62 -1.94 3.83
N TYR A 211 -0.76 -2.88 4.24
CA TYR A 211 -0.87 -3.58 5.52
C TYR A 211 0.21 -3.08 6.45
N ILE A 212 -0.14 -2.61 7.65
CA ILE A 212 0.77 -1.90 8.56
C ILE A 212 0.69 -2.53 9.95
N GLU A 213 1.83 -2.93 10.51
CA GLU A 213 1.90 -3.57 11.83
C GLU A 213 1.55 -2.59 12.96
N LYS A 214 2.20 -1.41 12.98
CA LYS A 214 2.06 -0.41 14.05
C LYS A 214 1.83 0.98 13.46
N PRO A 215 0.60 1.27 12.97
CA PRO A 215 0.32 2.52 12.24
C PRO A 215 0.55 3.80 13.07
N GLU A 216 0.45 3.71 14.40
CA GLU A 216 0.62 4.87 15.32
C GLU A 216 2.05 5.03 15.83
N LYS A 217 2.87 3.99 15.72
CA LYS A 217 4.26 3.95 16.19
C LYS A 217 5.12 3.20 15.18
N PRO A 218 5.27 3.73 13.95
CA PRO A 218 6.07 3.07 12.93
C PRO A 218 7.53 2.99 13.37
N ASP A 219 8.20 1.88 13.05
CA ASP A 219 9.64 1.73 13.22
C ASP A 219 10.38 2.36 12.03
N ALA A 220 10.28 3.68 11.92
CA ALA A 220 10.94 4.54 10.94
C ALA A 220 11.46 5.80 11.65
N PHE A 221 12.46 6.47 11.06
CA PHE A 221 13.07 7.69 11.61
C PHE A 221 12.27 8.95 11.29
#